data_AF-A0A8T7DR78-F1
#
_entry.id   AF-A0A8T7DR78-F1
#
_cell.length_a   1.000
_cell.length_b   1.000
_cell.length_c   1.000
_cell.angle_alpha   90.00
_cell.angle_beta   90.00
_cell.angle_gamma   90.00
#
_symmetry.space_group_name_H-M   'P 1'
#
loop_
_entity.id
_entity.type
_entity.pdbx_description
1 polymer ?
#
loop_
_entity_poly.entity_id
_entity_poly.type
_entity_poly.pdbx_seq_one_letter_code
_entity_poly.pdbx_strand_id
1 'polypeptide(L)'
;IHDSIKAFRQPMDITVVSIHWGGNWGYTIPAWQVEFAHRLIDDAGIDIVHGHSSHHPKGIEVYNGKLIIYGSGDLLNDYEGIGGHEQYRGDLALMYFASIDPGTGRLVNLQMTPMQIRKLRINHAGRSDAVWLKKMLNREGRQFNTRVTLNADNRIMLEWE
;
A
#
# COMPACT_ATOMS: atom_id res chain seq x y z
N ILE A 1 13.76 18.48 -2.49
CA ILE A 1 13.20 17.41 -1.62
C ILE A 1 14.32 16.77 -0.82
N HIS A 2 15.32 16.16 -1.46
CA HIS A 2 16.50 15.58 -0.79
C HIS A 2 17.15 16.47 0.27
N ASP A 3 17.58 17.68 -0.12
CA ASP A 3 18.30 18.59 0.79
C ASP A 3 17.44 19.02 1.97
N SER A 4 16.13 19.17 1.76
CA SER A 4 15.17 19.47 2.81
C SER A 4 15.04 18.30 3.80
N ILE A 5 14.94 17.06 3.33
CA ILE A 5 14.84 15.88 4.20
C ILE A 5 16.11 15.72 5.04
N LYS A 6 17.28 15.84 4.40
CA LYS A 6 18.57 15.73 5.09
C LYS A 6 18.75 16.76 6.20
N ALA A 7 18.21 17.97 6.04
CA ALA A 7 18.31 19.02 7.04
C ALA A 7 17.55 18.70 8.35
N PHE A 8 16.50 17.88 8.29
CA PHE A 8 15.66 17.58 9.47
C PHE A 8 15.86 16.18 10.04
N ARG A 9 16.37 15.23 9.24
CA ARG A 9 16.49 13.83 9.65
C ARG A 9 17.50 13.63 10.79
N GLN A 10 17.06 12.98 11.87
CA GLN A 10 17.90 12.52 12.96
C GLN A 10 18.27 11.03 12.79
N PRO A 11 19.31 10.54 13.49
CA PRO A 11 19.58 9.11 13.57
C PRO A 11 18.34 8.34 14.04
N MET A 12 18.06 7.19 13.42
CA MET A 12 16.92 6.31 13.72
C MET A 12 15.54 6.82 13.29
N ASP A 13 15.45 7.98 12.62
CA ASP A 13 14.20 8.44 12.01
C ASP A 13 13.83 7.58 10.79
N ILE A 14 12.55 7.22 10.72
CA ILE A 14 11.90 6.63 9.54
C ILE A 14 11.24 7.73 8.73
N THR A 15 11.60 7.82 7.46
CA THR A 15 11.06 8.80 6.53
C THR A 15 9.97 8.20 5.66
N VAL A 16 8.80 8.85 5.66
CA VAL A 16 7.64 8.44 4.87
C VAL A 16 7.23 9.57 3.96
N VAL A 17 7.05 9.28 2.67
CA VAL A 17 6.43 10.23 1.72
C VAL A 17 5.04 9.75 1.37
N SER A 18 4.03 10.57 1.64
CA SER A 18 2.66 10.33 1.21
C SER A 18 2.38 11.06 -0.10
N ILE A 19 1.92 10.35 -1.13
CA ILE A 19 1.80 10.88 -2.49
C ILE A 19 0.41 10.59 -3.04
N HIS A 20 -0.26 11.65 -3.47
CA HIS A 20 -1.46 11.55 -4.28
C HIS A 20 -1.06 11.45 -5.76
N TRP A 21 -1.27 10.29 -6.41
CA TRP A 21 -0.86 10.10 -7.81
C TRP A 21 -1.77 9.17 -8.61
N GLY A 22 -1.65 9.24 -9.94
CA GLY A 22 -2.44 8.42 -10.84
C GLY A 22 -3.91 8.83 -10.89
N GLY A 23 -4.72 8.01 -11.56
CA GLY A 23 -6.16 8.20 -11.64
C GLY A 23 -6.91 7.46 -10.53
N ASN A 24 -8.17 7.85 -10.35
CA ASN A 24 -9.06 7.37 -9.29
C ASN A 24 -9.43 5.88 -9.39
N TRP A 25 -9.07 5.18 -10.47
CA TRP A 25 -9.37 3.77 -10.69
C TRP A 25 -8.35 3.13 -11.64
N GLY A 26 -8.14 1.83 -11.50
CA GLY A 26 -7.29 1.07 -12.41
C GLY A 26 -6.04 0.52 -11.73
N TYR A 27 -5.70 -0.71 -12.10
CA TYR A 27 -4.59 -1.44 -11.48
C TYR A 27 -3.23 -1.14 -12.10
N THR A 28 -3.18 -0.69 -13.36
CA THR A 28 -1.93 -0.33 -14.03
C THR A 28 -1.14 0.68 -13.20
N ILE A 29 0.13 0.37 -12.97
CA ILE A 29 1.11 1.27 -12.36
C ILE A 29 2.04 1.71 -13.50
N PRO A 30 1.93 2.96 -13.97
CA PRO A 30 2.78 3.45 -15.04
C PRO A 30 4.27 3.39 -14.67
N ALA A 31 5.14 3.13 -15.66
CA ALA A 31 6.58 3.06 -15.44
C ALA A 31 7.16 4.29 -14.74
N TRP A 32 6.63 5.49 -15.03
CA TRP A 32 7.07 6.72 -14.37
C TRP A 32 6.76 6.74 -12.86
N GLN A 33 5.69 6.08 -12.40
CA GLN A 33 5.40 5.97 -10.96
C GLN A 33 6.42 5.08 -10.27
N VAL A 34 6.81 3.98 -10.93
CA VAL A 34 7.86 3.07 -10.44
C VAL A 34 9.19 3.79 -10.37
N GLU A 35 9.61 4.42 -11.46
CA GLU A 35 10.86 5.18 -11.53
C GLU A 35 10.90 6.31 -10.49
N PHE A 36 9.79 7.03 -10.32
CA PHE A 36 9.72 8.09 -9.33
C PHE A 36 9.81 7.56 -7.89
N ALA A 37 9.15 6.44 -7.57
CA ALA A 37 9.25 5.82 -6.26
C ALA A 37 10.67 5.31 -5.97
N HIS A 38 11.34 4.71 -6.95
CA HIS A 38 12.72 4.24 -6.83
C HIS A 38 13.68 5.42 -6.60
N ARG A 39 13.53 6.53 -7.32
CA ARG A 39 14.34 7.75 -7.11
C ARG A 39 14.10 8.40 -5.75
N LEU A 40 12.89 8.35 -5.21
CA LEU A 40 12.65 8.82 -3.84
C LEU A 40 13.45 8.00 -2.82
N ILE A 41 13.56 6.70 -3.03
CA ILE A 41 14.36 5.82 -2.16
C ILE A 41 15.86 6.06 -2.38
N ASP A 42 16.32 5.98 -3.63
CA ASP A 42 17.75 5.99 -3.96
C ASP A 42 18.37 7.39 -3.82
N ASP A 43 17.72 8.41 -4.37
CA ASP A 43 18.27 9.77 -4.43
C ASP A 43 17.93 10.56 -3.16
N ALA A 44 16.71 10.41 -2.62
CA ALA A 44 16.21 11.21 -1.50
C ALA A 44 16.24 10.50 -0.13
N GLY A 45 16.62 9.22 -0.09
CA GLY A 45 16.78 8.45 1.15
C GLY A 45 15.46 8.14 1.87
N ILE A 46 14.34 8.07 1.14
CA ILE A 46 13.03 7.74 1.70
C ILE A 46 12.95 6.26 2.08
N ASP A 47 12.35 5.97 3.23
CA ASP A 47 12.21 4.59 3.74
C ASP A 47 10.87 3.95 3.35
N ILE A 48 9.81 4.75 3.23
CA ILE A 48 8.47 4.30 2.81
C ILE A 48 7.84 5.27 1.83
N VAL A 49 7.32 4.74 0.72
CA VAL A 49 6.46 5.48 -0.21
C VAL A 49 5.00 5.03 -0.02
N HIS A 50 4.17 5.96 0.42
CA HIS A 50 2.74 5.76 0.67
C HIS A 50 1.90 6.45 -0.42
N GLY A 51 1.62 5.72 -1.50
CA GLY A 51 0.80 6.17 -2.61
C GLY A 51 -0.70 6.00 -2.35
N HIS A 52 -1.49 7.00 -2.72
CA HIS A 52 -2.95 7.00 -2.62
C HIS A 52 -3.58 7.74 -3.81
N SER A 53 -4.92 7.83 -3.85
CA SER A 53 -5.78 8.40 -4.92
C SER A 53 -6.63 7.34 -5.65
N SER A 54 -6.14 6.11 -5.79
CA SER A 54 -6.84 5.07 -6.56
C SER A 54 -8.17 4.59 -5.95
N HIS A 55 -8.57 5.02 -4.75
CA HIS A 55 -9.76 4.58 -4.01
C HIS A 55 -9.88 3.07 -3.73
N HIS A 56 -8.97 2.26 -4.24
CA HIS A 56 -8.83 0.84 -3.98
C HIS A 56 -7.34 0.49 -3.79
N PRO A 57 -7.02 -0.59 -3.06
CA PRO A 57 -5.64 -1.05 -2.95
C PRO A 57 -5.06 -1.46 -4.32
N LYS A 58 -3.75 -1.22 -4.50
CA LYS A 58 -2.96 -1.61 -5.68
C LYS A 58 -1.78 -2.50 -5.28
N GLY A 59 -0.92 -2.82 -6.26
CA GLY A 59 0.31 -3.57 -6.03
C GLY A 59 1.21 -2.93 -4.96
N ILE A 60 1.95 -3.79 -4.27
CA ILE A 60 2.93 -3.44 -3.25
C ILE A 60 4.28 -3.96 -3.72
N GLU A 61 5.32 -3.14 -3.58
CA GLU A 61 6.69 -3.49 -3.92
C GLU A 61 7.59 -3.36 -2.68
N VAL A 62 8.62 -4.21 -2.61
CA VAL A 62 9.73 -4.05 -1.69
C VAL A 62 11.00 -3.80 -2.50
N TYR A 63 11.34 -2.53 -2.71
CA TYR A 63 12.47 -2.11 -3.54
C TYR A 63 13.66 -1.75 -2.65
N ASN A 64 14.84 -2.37 -2.86
CA ASN A 64 16.02 -2.19 -2.00
C ASN A 64 15.73 -2.41 -0.49
N GLY A 65 14.77 -3.29 -0.19
CA GLY A 65 14.30 -3.56 1.17
C GLY A 65 13.36 -2.49 1.74
N LYS A 66 12.91 -1.52 0.94
CA LYS A 66 12.03 -0.41 1.34
C LYS A 66 10.61 -0.62 0.84
N LEU A 67 9.62 -0.18 1.59
CA LEU A 67 8.20 -0.41 1.29
C LEU A 67 7.66 0.64 0.32
N ILE A 68 7.05 0.19 -0.77
CA ILE A 68 6.27 1.04 -1.69
C ILE A 68 4.84 0.50 -1.77
N ILE A 69 3.88 1.34 -1.41
CA ILE A 69 2.44 1.09 -1.61
C ILE A 69 1.99 2.00 -2.76
N TYR A 70 1.63 1.44 -3.92
CA TYR A 70 1.26 2.25 -5.08
C TYR A 70 -0.16 2.83 -5.00
N GLY A 71 -1.00 2.25 -4.16
CA GLY A 71 -2.35 2.72 -3.89
C GLY A 71 -2.85 2.06 -2.64
N SER A 72 -3.04 2.81 -1.56
CA SER A 72 -3.52 2.32 -0.27
C SER A 72 -5.03 2.06 -0.25
N GLY A 73 -5.76 2.59 -1.25
CA GLY A 73 -7.22 2.71 -1.19
C GLY A 73 -7.67 3.63 -0.07
N ASP A 74 -8.96 3.59 0.23
CA ASP A 74 -9.56 4.43 1.25
C ASP A 74 -9.92 3.61 2.48
N LEU A 75 -9.36 3.96 3.63
CA LEU A 75 -9.81 3.36 4.89
C LEU A 75 -11.19 3.90 5.32
N LEU A 76 -11.48 5.15 4.98
CA LEU A 76 -12.75 5.84 5.23
C LEU A 76 -13.00 6.83 4.08
N ASN A 77 -14.22 6.84 3.54
CA ASN A 77 -14.67 7.81 2.53
C ASN A 77 -16.19 7.97 2.56
N ASP A 78 -16.71 8.86 1.73
CA ASP A 78 -18.12 9.13 1.46
C ASP A 78 -18.59 8.61 0.09
N TYR A 79 -17.86 7.65 -0.50
CA TYR A 79 -18.10 7.16 -1.87
C TYR A 79 -19.20 6.10 -1.95
N GLU A 80 -19.76 5.68 -0.81
CA GLU A 80 -20.84 4.70 -0.77
C GLU A 80 -22.05 5.20 -1.59
N GLY A 81 -22.40 4.48 -2.66
CA GLY A 81 -23.47 4.84 -3.59
C GLY A 81 -22.98 5.43 -4.92
N ILE A 82 -21.69 5.72 -5.06
CA ILE A 82 -21.08 6.04 -6.37
C ILE A 82 -20.85 4.73 -7.14
N GLY A 83 -21.55 4.57 -8.27
CA GLY A 83 -21.48 3.36 -9.11
C GLY A 83 -20.54 3.46 -10.30
N GLY A 84 -20.38 2.36 -11.03
CA GLY A 84 -19.60 2.27 -12.29
C GLY A 84 -18.16 1.75 -12.12
N HIS A 85 -17.76 1.44 -10.89
CA HIS A 85 -16.40 1.03 -10.52
C HIS A 85 -16.37 -0.20 -9.59
N GLU A 86 -17.45 -0.97 -9.55
CA GLU A 86 -17.67 -2.09 -8.62
C GLU A 86 -16.59 -3.19 -8.75
N GLN A 87 -16.03 -3.36 -9.95
CA GLN A 87 -14.95 -4.32 -10.22
C GLN A 87 -13.69 -4.08 -9.38
N TYR A 88 -13.46 -2.85 -8.93
CA TYR A 88 -12.29 -2.47 -8.13
C TYR A 88 -12.50 -2.73 -6.63
N ARG A 89 -13.75 -3.00 -6.21
CA ARG A 89 -14.13 -3.19 -4.81
C ARG A 89 -13.61 -2.06 -3.91
N GLY A 90 -13.92 -0.81 -4.27
CA GLY A 90 -13.61 0.36 -3.44
C GLY A 90 -14.28 0.36 -2.06
N ASP A 91 -15.24 -0.55 -1.83
CA ASP A 91 -15.78 -0.85 -0.51
C ASP A 91 -14.80 -1.62 0.38
N LEU A 92 -13.79 -2.29 -0.18
CA LEU A 92 -12.78 -3.02 0.57
C LEU A 92 -11.54 -2.16 0.81
N ALA A 93 -11.12 -2.14 2.08
CA ALA A 93 -10.00 -1.35 2.56
C ALA A 93 -8.99 -2.22 3.32
N LEU A 94 -7.80 -1.68 3.52
CA LEU A 94 -6.74 -2.34 4.30
C LEU A 94 -6.23 -1.36 5.37
N MET A 95 -6.11 -1.84 6.60
CA MET A 95 -5.21 -1.22 7.57
C MET A 95 -3.82 -1.83 7.40
N TYR A 96 -2.79 -0.99 7.28
CA TYR A 96 -1.41 -1.40 7.04
C TYR A 96 -0.57 -1.28 8.33
N PHE A 97 0.05 -2.38 8.75
CA PHE A 97 0.91 -2.45 9.92
C PHE A 97 2.32 -2.86 9.48
N ALA A 98 3.15 -1.86 9.17
CA ALA A 98 4.54 -2.06 8.75
C ALA A 98 5.47 -2.00 9.96
N SER A 99 6.35 -2.99 10.09
CA SER A 99 7.48 -2.98 11.02
C SER A 99 8.75 -2.66 10.25
N ILE A 100 9.46 -1.61 10.64
CA ILE A 100 10.67 -1.12 9.97
C ILE A 100 11.84 -1.19 10.94
N ASP A 101 13.01 -1.62 10.44
CA ASP A 101 14.27 -1.48 11.16
C ASP A 101 14.70 -0.01 11.17
N PRO A 102 14.76 0.67 12.33
CA PRO A 102 15.12 2.09 12.40
C PRO A 102 16.58 2.41 12.01
N GLY A 103 17.49 1.46 12.10
CA GLY A 103 18.90 1.68 11.73
C GLY A 103 19.14 1.63 10.22
N THR A 104 18.35 0.84 9.50
CA THR A 104 18.50 0.64 8.05
C THR A 104 17.33 1.17 7.24
N GLY A 105 16.21 1.48 7.89
CA GLY A 105 14.91 1.78 7.31
C GLY A 105 14.31 0.65 6.48
N ARG A 106 14.78 -0.60 6.64
CA ARG A 106 14.30 -1.74 5.86
C ARG A 106 13.01 -2.30 6.43
N LEU A 107 12.11 -2.74 5.55
CA LEU A 107 10.89 -3.46 5.93
C LEU A 107 11.26 -4.80 6.56
N VAL A 108 10.76 -5.03 7.78
CA VAL A 108 10.89 -6.30 8.51
C VAL A 108 9.65 -7.15 8.29
N ASN A 109 8.47 -6.53 8.31
CA ASN A 109 7.19 -7.20 8.16
C ASN A 109 6.11 -6.22 7.70
N LEU A 110 5.18 -6.71 6.87
CA LEU A 110 3.93 -5.99 6.58
C LEU A 110 2.73 -6.92 6.82
N GLN A 111 1.96 -6.58 7.85
CA GLN A 111 0.66 -7.17 8.11
C GLN A 111 -0.44 -6.22 7.66
N MET A 112 -1.48 -6.73 7.03
CA MET A 112 -2.65 -5.97 6.61
C MET A 112 -3.92 -6.56 7.19
N THR A 113 -4.81 -5.71 7.70
CA THR A 113 -6.13 -6.14 8.19
C THR A 113 -7.22 -5.72 7.20
N PRO A 114 -7.91 -6.70 6.57
CA PRO A 114 -9.05 -6.45 5.71
C PRO A 114 -10.22 -5.78 6.41
N MET A 115 -10.66 -4.65 5.85
CA MET A 115 -11.81 -3.88 6.28
C MET A 115 -12.80 -3.72 5.13
N GLN A 116 -14.04 -3.38 5.47
CA GLN A 116 -15.09 -3.06 4.51
C GLN A 116 -15.85 -1.82 4.98
N ILE A 117 -15.94 -0.82 4.10
CA ILE A 117 -16.82 0.32 4.27
C ILE A 117 -18.24 -0.12 3.88
N ARG A 118 -19.17 -0.05 4.84
CA ARG A 118 -20.58 -0.37 4.62
C ARG A 118 -21.46 0.42 5.57
N LYS A 119 -22.51 1.05 5.03
CA LYS A 119 -23.37 2.00 5.73
C LYS A 119 -22.57 3.16 6.32
N LEU A 120 -21.59 3.66 5.56
CA LEU A 120 -20.68 4.74 5.97
C LEU A 120 -19.93 4.44 7.28
N ARG A 121 -19.57 3.17 7.49
CA ARG A 121 -18.83 2.69 8.66
C ARG A 121 -17.74 1.73 8.24
N ILE A 122 -16.63 1.75 8.96
CA ILE A 122 -15.56 0.76 8.83
C ILE A 122 -15.96 -0.49 9.61
N ASN A 123 -16.01 -1.62 8.93
CA ASN A 123 -16.27 -2.94 9.52
C ASN A 123 -15.10 -3.88 9.17
N HIS A 124 -14.90 -4.94 9.96
CA HIS A 124 -14.00 -6.01 9.52
C HIS A 124 -14.57 -6.69 8.28
N ALA A 125 -13.73 -6.95 7.28
CA ALA A 125 -14.16 -7.68 6.10
C ALA A 125 -14.40 -9.15 6.43
N GLY A 126 -15.41 -9.76 5.77
CA GLY A 126 -15.67 -11.19 5.88
C GLY A 126 -14.56 -12.03 5.22
N ARG A 127 -14.55 -13.34 5.50
CA ARG A 127 -13.55 -14.27 4.93
C ARG A 127 -13.51 -14.24 3.40
N SER A 128 -14.67 -14.19 2.75
CA SER A 128 -14.78 -14.14 1.29
C SER A 128 -14.10 -12.92 0.70
N ASP A 129 -14.26 -11.76 1.34
CA ASP A 129 -13.65 -10.49 0.92
C ASP A 129 -12.15 -10.45 1.21
N ALA A 130 -11.72 -11.00 2.35
CA ALA A 130 -10.30 -11.17 2.64
C ALA A 130 -9.61 -12.10 1.61
N VAL A 131 -10.30 -13.17 1.18
CA VAL A 131 -9.83 -14.04 0.09
C VAL A 131 -9.79 -13.31 -1.25
N TRP A 132 -10.75 -12.43 -1.52
CA TRP A 132 -10.75 -11.59 -2.71
C TRP A 132 -9.55 -10.63 -2.72
N LEU A 133 -9.30 -9.92 -1.61
CA LEU A 133 -8.14 -9.03 -1.44
C LEU A 133 -6.82 -9.78 -1.61
N LYS A 134 -6.69 -10.97 -1.02
CA LYS A 134 -5.52 -11.84 -1.21
C LYS A 134 -5.29 -12.15 -2.70
N LYS A 135 -6.34 -12.54 -3.43
CA LYS A 135 -6.24 -12.85 -4.87
C LYS A 135 -5.85 -11.62 -5.70
N MET A 136 -6.43 -10.47 -5.38
CA MET A 136 -6.14 -9.19 -6.03
C MET A 136 -4.69 -8.78 -5.77
N LEU A 137 -4.23 -8.75 -4.52
CA LEU A 137 -2.85 -8.41 -4.15
C LEU A 137 -1.84 -9.36 -4.83
N ASN A 138 -2.13 -10.67 -4.86
CA ASN A 138 -1.29 -11.64 -5.57
C ASN A 138 -1.30 -11.50 -7.09
N ARG A 139 -2.32 -10.88 -7.68
CA ARG A 139 -2.36 -10.57 -9.11
C ARG A 139 -1.49 -9.35 -9.40
N GLU A 140 -1.65 -8.29 -8.62
CA GLU A 140 -0.97 -7.01 -8.81
C GLU A 140 0.50 -7.01 -8.36
N GLY A 141 0.85 -7.86 -7.38
CA GLY A 141 2.21 -8.01 -6.87
C GLY A 141 3.16 -8.78 -7.79
N ARG A 142 2.64 -9.50 -8.80
CA ARG A 142 3.48 -10.34 -9.70
C ARG A 142 4.60 -9.56 -10.38
N GLN A 143 4.31 -8.34 -10.80
CA GLN A 143 5.30 -7.48 -11.48
C GLN A 143 6.45 -7.04 -10.56
N PHE A 144 6.27 -7.16 -9.24
CA PHE A 144 7.21 -6.75 -8.20
C PHE A 144 7.77 -7.93 -7.40
N ASN A 145 7.52 -9.17 -7.83
CA ASN A 145 7.88 -10.38 -7.10
C ASN A 145 7.36 -10.41 -5.65
N THR A 146 6.21 -9.78 -5.40
CA THR A 146 5.54 -9.84 -4.09
C THR A 146 4.32 -10.76 -4.14
N ARG A 147 4.04 -11.40 -3.02
CA ARG A 147 2.84 -12.20 -2.80
C ARG A 147 2.33 -12.01 -1.38
N VAL A 148 1.13 -12.51 -1.12
CA VAL A 148 0.50 -12.46 0.18
C VAL A 148 -0.13 -13.78 0.58
N THR A 149 -0.04 -14.08 1.88
CA THR A 149 -0.75 -15.17 2.54
C THR A 149 -1.89 -14.64 3.40
N LEU A 150 -2.85 -15.50 3.73
CA LEU A 150 -4.04 -15.16 4.51
C LEU A 150 -4.14 -16.09 5.70
N ASN A 151 -4.02 -15.54 6.90
CA ASN A 151 -4.05 -16.27 8.17
C ASN A 151 -5.47 -16.67 8.57
N ALA A 152 -5.60 -17.50 9.61
CA ALA A 152 -6.90 -17.96 10.11
C ALA A 152 -7.80 -16.82 10.63
N ASP A 153 -7.20 -15.74 11.13
CA ASP A 153 -7.85 -14.54 11.67
C ASP A 153 -8.14 -13.47 10.58
N ASN A 154 -8.08 -13.85 9.30
CA ASN A 154 -8.25 -12.99 8.13
C ASN A 154 -7.15 -11.93 7.91
N ARG A 155 -6.07 -11.91 8.69
CA ARG A 155 -4.95 -11.02 8.41
C ARG A 155 -4.17 -11.47 7.18
N ILE A 156 -3.73 -10.50 6.40
CA ILE A 156 -2.94 -10.71 5.19
C ILE A 156 -1.48 -10.38 5.52
N MET A 157 -0.55 -11.27 5.16
CA MET A 157 0.88 -11.08 5.37
C MET A 157 1.56 -10.91 4.01
N LEU A 158 2.42 -9.91 3.86
CA LEU A 158 3.26 -9.75 2.68
C LEU A 158 4.45 -10.70 2.73
N GLU A 159 4.78 -11.29 1.59
CA GLU A 159 5.98 -12.07 1.33
C GLU A 159 6.66 -11.49 0.07
N TRP A 160 7.97 -11.33 0.12
CA TRP A 160 8.79 -10.78 -0.97
C TRP A 160 10.12 -11.53 -1.02
N GLU A 161 10.70 -11.63 -2.21
CA GLU A 161 12.00 -12.26 -2.48
C GLU A 161 13.07 -11.21 -2.80
#